data_AF-A0A3D6DHD2-F1
#
_entry.id   AF-A0A3D6DHD2-F1
#
_cell.length_a   1.000
_cell.length_b   1.000
_cell.length_c   1.000
_cell.angle_alpha   90.00
_cell.angle_beta   90.00
_cell.angle_gamma   90.00
#
_symmetry.space_group_name_H-M   'P 1'
#
loop_
_entity.id
_entity.type
_entity.pdbx_description
1 polymer ?
#
loop_
_entity_poly.entity_id
_entity_poly.type
_entity_poly.pdbx_seq_one_letter_code
_entity_poly.pdbx_strand_id
1 'polypeptide(L)'
;MIRISLGRMGAWLALCLTVVSTGCTTDVELNAPYEERSLAFCLLDPAATEQWVRVNRTWLGEGNNLEIAMVADSSEYAEGEVSISVEQFNPDDIAFETPLLTFSASDTLLQDKDDNGIFYGPEYRAYHFETPDGLEVYVGNSEDLYTYRMTVSFADGRAPLTAVTTLIGSSLGNISNPPAGIPGFNLNFASGTAGQVTYPNVNFKWSSTPGAKRYEASIVVHFTERIWADAAHTELVSETEREVRWDLGEEKADDAEGGEEIKLPINGEAFYQFLASRLDADPLITRELGEWNNNIDRVRAFDFVLSIANQELDTYLAVNAPVTGIIQERPVYTNIAGGLGLLASRTQQSVNGLGISKPSVQELVEGEHTATLQFCLPPETEGDVAEYACP
;
A
#
# COMPACT_ATOMS: atom_id res chain seq x y z
N MET A 1 71.51 -78.90 -6.70
CA MET A 1 72.35 -78.14 -5.74
C MET A 1 71.60 -76.83 -5.48
N ILE A 2 70.83 -76.65 -4.39
CA ILE A 2 71.24 -76.39 -2.99
C ILE A 2 72.19 -75.17 -2.97
N ARG A 3 71.96 -74.02 -2.31
CA ARG A 3 70.93 -73.46 -1.38
C ARG A 3 71.43 -72.03 -1.01
N ILE A 4 70.67 -71.30 -0.18
CA ILE A 4 71.08 -70.17 0.70
C ILE A 4 71.09 -68.78 0.00
N SER A 5 70.57 -67.65 0.50
CA SER A 5 69.61 -67.17 1.53
C SER A 5 70.13 -65.87 2.15
N LEU A 6 69.22 -65.06 2.72
CA LEU A 6 69.44 -63.95 3.67
C LEU A 6 70.12 -62.69 3.10
N GLY A 7 69.74 -61.46 3.46
CA GLY A 7 68.79 -61.01 4.47
C GLY A 7 69.26 -59.67 5.06
N ARG A 8 68.35 -58.69 5.06
CA ARG A 8 68.14 -57.56 6.00
C ARG A 8 69.24 -56.49 6.22
N MET A 9 68.69 -55.29 6.36
CA MET A 9 69.06 -54.20 7.29
C MET A 9 70.01 -53.09 6.78
N GLY A 10 69.43 -51.91 6.57
CA GLY A 10 69.89 -50.72 7.30
C GLY A 10 70.51 -49.57 6.50
N ALA A 11 69.71 -48.52 6.33
CA ALA A 11 70.06 -47.10 6.50
C ALA A 11 70.69 -46.26 5.35
N TRP A 12 69.82 -45.40 4.79
CA TRP A 12 69.99 -43.94 4.58
C TRP A 12 71.17 -43.39 3.74
N LEU A 13 70.87 -42.77 2.58
CA LEU A 13 70.94 -41.30 2.39
C LEU A 13 70.47 -40.86 0.98
N ALA A 14 69.72 -39.75 0.96
CA ALA A 14 69.57 -38.76 -0.13
C ALA A 14 68.73 -39.13 -1.37
N LEU A 15 67.40 -38.95 -1.27
CA LEU A 15 66.55 -38.59 -2.40
C LEU A 15 66.08 -37.14 -2.17
N CYS A 16 66.63 -36.19 -2.92
CA CYS A 16 66.15 -34.81 -3.01
C CYS A 16 64.74 -34.82 -3.59
N LEU A 17 63.74 -34.71 -2.72
CA LEU A 17 62.35 -34.52 -3.08
C LEU A 17 62.14 -33.04 -3.45
N THR A 18 62.06 -32.75 -4.74
CA THR A 18 61.53 -31.48 -5.24
C THR A 18 60.05 -31.40 -4.89
N VAL A 19 59.75 -30.68 -3.80
CA VAL A 19 58.39 -30.29 -3.43
C VAL A 19 57.94 -29.24 -4.45
N VAL A 20 57.12 -29.68 -5.41
CA VAL A 20 56.33 -28.77 -6.24
C VAL A 20 55.22 -28.26 -5.33
N SER A 21 55.35 -27.01 -4.89
CA SER A 21 54.31 -26.30 -4.17
C SER A 21 53.10 -26.11 -5.07
N THR A 22 52.10 -26.98 -4.92
CA THR A 22 50.73 -26.67 -5.34
C THR A 22 50.23 -25.56 -4.42
N GLY A 23 50.27 -24.32 -4.88
CA GLY A 23 49.58 -23.23 -4.20
C GLY A 23 48.09 -23.56 -4.19
N CYS A 24 47.51 -23.74 -3.01
CA CYS A 24 46.07 -23.64 -2.83
C CYS A 24 45.70 -22.21 -3.25
N THR A 25 44.83 -22.06 -4.25
CA THR A 25 44.24 -20.75 -4.53
C THR A 25 43.46 -20.35 -3.27
N THR A 26 43.71 -19.15 -2.76
CA THR A 26 42.89 -18.56 -1.70
C THR A 26 41.79 -17.72 -2.32
N ASP A 27 41.20 -18.21 -3.40
CA ASP A 27 40.03 -17.59 -3.99
C ASP A 27 38.85 -18.08 -3.17
N VAL A 28 38.49 -17.27 -2.17
CA VAL A 28 37.24 -17.45 -1.44
C VAL A 28 36.15 -16.93 -2.37
N GLU A 29 35.39 -17.84 -2.97
CA GLU A 29 34.16 -17.48 -3.67
C GLU A 29 33.24 -16.78 -2.66
N LEU A 30 33.11 -15.46 -2.80
CA LEU A 30 32.29 -14.63 -1.91
C LEU A 30 30.80 -14.90 -2.12
N ASN A 31 30.43 -15.42 -3.29
CA ASN A 31 29.07 -15.72 -3.68
C ASN A 31 28.80 -17.22 -3.56
N ALA A 32 27.66 -17.58 -2.96
CA ALA A 32 27.13 -18.93 -3.09
C ALA A 32 26.74 -19.20 -4.56
N PRO A 33 26.56 -20.47 -4.97
CA PRO A 33 25.98 -20.78 -6.28
C PRO A 33 24.66 -20.03 -6.44
N TYR A 34 24.55 -19.24 -7.52
CA TYR A 34 23.36 -18.44 -7.76
C TYR A 34 22.15 -19.34 -8.02
N GLU A 35 21.10 -19.11 -7.23
CA GLU A 35 19.76 -19.65 -7.47
C GLU A 35 18.85 -18.48 -7.85
N GLU A 36 18.48 -18.41 -9.14
CA GLU A 36 17.48 -17.44 -9.61
C GLU A 36 16.16 -17.72 -8.90
N ARG A 37 15.63 -16.70 -8.22
CA ARG A 37 14.30 -16.74 -7.62
C ARG A 37 13.44 -15.67 -8.26
N SER A 38 12.27 -16.08 -8.70
CA SER A 38 11.28 -15.15 -9.23
C SER A 38 10.46 -14.54 -8.11
N LEU A 39 10.07 -13.28 -8.29
CA LEU A 39 9.17 -12.55 -7.43
C LEU A 39 7.93 -12.17 -8.21
N ALA A 40 6.74 -12.43 -7.67
CA ALA A 40 5.48 -12.04 -8.29
C ALA A 40 4.58 -11.34 -7.25
N PHE A 41 4.08 -10.16 -7.61
CA PHE A 41 3.16 -9.38 -6.79
C PHE A 41 1.91 -9.02 -7.58
N CYS A 42 0.74 -9.26 -7.00
CA CYS A 42 -0.54 -8.83 -7.52
C CYS A 42 -1.48 -8.52 -6.35
N LEU A 43 -2.07 -7.33 -6.36
CA LEU A 43 -3.10 -6.92 -5.41
C LEU A 43 -4.39 -6.70 -6.19
N LEU A 44 -5.28 -7.68 -6.16
CA LEU A 44 -6.56 -7.61 -6.86
C LEU A 44 -7.46 -6.58 -6.17
N ASP A 45 -8.03 -5.67 -6.96
CA ASP A 45 -9.04 -4.72 -6.50
C ASP A 45 -10.35 -4.99 -7.25
N PRO A 46 -11.41 -5.45 -6.57
CA PRO A 46 -12.64 -5.80 -7.26
C PRO A 46 -13.33 -4.63 -7.98
N ALA A 47 -13.10 -3.40 -7.54
CA ALA A 47 -13.69 -2.21 -8.15
C ALA A 47 -12.85 -1.65 -9.32
N ALA A 48 -11.61 -2.11 -9.48
CA ALA A 48 -10.73 -1.59 -10.54
C ALA A 48 -11.08 -2.19 -11.90
N THR A 49 -11.02 -1.35 -12.93
CA THR A 49 -11.26 -1.76 -14.32
C THR A 49 -10.03 -2.37 -14.99
N GLU A 50 -8.90 -2.32 -14.31
CA GLU A 50 -7.62 -2.85 -14.76
C GLU A 50 -6.84 -3.34 -13.54
N GLN A 51 -6.25 -4.53 -13.67
CA GLN A 51 -5.47 -5.17 -12.62
C GLN A 51 -4.01 -5.23 -13.04
N TRP A 52 -3.12 -5.14 -12.05
CA TRP A 52 -1.68 -5.08 -12.28
C TRP A 52 -0.95 -6.24 -11.60
N VAL A 53 0.04 -6.77 -12.31
CA VAL A 53 0.94 -7.80 -11.84
C VAL A 53 2.38 -7.36 -12.08
N ARG A 54 3.23 -7.51 -11.08
CA ARG A 54 4.65 -7.25 -11.16
C ARG A 54 5.42 -8.56 -11.03
N VAL A 55 6.22 -8.89 -12.04
CA VAL A 55 7.06 -10.09 -12.03
C VAL A 55 8.52 -9.72 -12.27
N ASN A 56 9.37 -10.03 -11.31
CA ASN A 56 10.81 -9.73 -11.30
C ASN A 56 11.63 -10.99 -10.98
N ARG A 57 12.95 -10.89 -11.11
CA ARG A 57 13.90 -11.93 -10.67
C ARG A 57 14.95 -11.35 -9.73
N THR A 58 15.48 -12.21 -8.86
CA THR A 58 16.71 -11.90 -8.13
C THR A 58 17.90 -11.91 -9.08
N TRP A 59 19.01 -11.29 -8.70
CA TRP A 59 20.29 -11.43 -9.37
C TRP A 59 21.37 -11.74 -8.33
N LEU A 60 22.44 -12.37 -8.79
CA LEU A 60 23.70 -12.46 -8.06
C LEU A 60 24.80 -12.38 -9.10
N GLY A 61 25.56 -11.28 -9.09
CA GLY A 61 26.67 -11.09 -10.01
C GLY A 61 27.99 -10.90 -9.27
N GLU A 62 29.07 -10.96 -10.03
CA GLU A 62 30.40 -10.55 -9.55
C GLU A 62 30.51 -9.02 -9.63
N GLY A 63 30.98 -8.39 -8.55
CA GLY A 63 31.15 -6.94 -8.48
C GLY A 63 30.14 -6.24 -7.59
N ASN A 64 29.84 -4.98 -7.90
CA ASN A 64 28.97 -4.14 -7.08
C ASN A 64 27.50 -4.38 -7.43
N ASN A 65 26.76 -5.06 -6.55
CA ASN A 65 25.33 -5.33 -6.76
C ASN A 65 24.47 -4.06 -6.95
N LEU A 66 24.90 -2.90 -6.47
CA LEU A 66 24.19 -1.63 -6.69
C LEU A 66 24.32 -1.16 -8.15
N GLU A 67 25.44 -1.42 -8.80
CA GLU A 67 25.63 -1.13 -10.23
C GLU A 67 24.82 -2.11 -11.08
N ILE A 68 24.75 -3.37 -10.67
CA ILE A 68 23.95 -4.40 -11.36
C ILE A 68 22.45 -4.11 -11.21
N ALA A 69 21.99 -3.65 -10.05
CA ALA A 69 20.60 -3.26 -9.82
C ALA A 69 20.11 -2.16 -10.79
N MET A 70 21.03 -1.35 -11.30
CA MET A 70 20.77 -0.30 -12.29
C MET A 70 20.73 -0.81 -13.75
N VAL A 71 20.80 -2.13 -13.99
CA VAL A 71 20.64 -2.70 -15.32
C VAL A 71 19.29 -3.41 -15.38
N ALA A 72 18.45 -3.06 -16.37
CA ALA A 72 17.07 -3.55 -16.48
C ALA A 72 16.98 -5.08 -16.44
N ASP A 73 17.82 -5.76 -17.23
CA ASP A 73 17.84 -7.22 -17.36
C ASP A 73 18.23 -7.95 -16.07
N SER A 74 18.78 -7.25 -15.08
CA SER A 74 19.20 -7.86 -13.82
C SER A 74 18.00 -8.21 -12.95
N SER A 75 16.92 -7.44 -13.01
CA SER A 75 15.73 -7.69 -12.18
C SER A 75 14.44 -7.89 -12.97
N GLU A 76 14.43 -7.57 -14.26
CA GLU A 76 13.24 -7.67 -15.12
C GLU A 76 13.37 -8.81 -16.13
N TYR A 77 12.23 -9.40 -16.47
CA TYR A 77 12.11 -10.33 -17.59
C TYR A 77 11.96 -9.56 -18.90
N ALA A 78 12.54 -10.10 -19.96
CA ALA A 78 12.36 -9.58 -21.30
C ALA A 78 10.94 -9.90 -21.83
N GLU A 79 10.53 -9.17 -22.87
CA GLU A 79 9.27 -9.40 -23.56
C GLU A 79 9.16 -10.87 -24.03
N GLY A 80 8.03 -11.51 -23.70
CA GLY A 80 7.77 -12.91 -24.07
C GLY A 80 8.46 -13.97 -23.21
N GLU A 81 9.30 -13.61 -22.22
CA GLU A 81 9.89 -14.60 -21.30
C GLU A 81 8.89 -15.12 -20.26
N VAL A 82 7.84 -14.35 -19.99
CA VAL A 82 6.82 -14.64 -18.98
C VAL A 82 5.42 -14.50 -19.58
N SER A 83 4.53 -15.42 -19.24
CA SER A 83 3.10 -15.32 -19.53
C SER A 83 2.31 -15.50 -18.22
N ILE A 84 1.33 -14.62 -17.98
CA ILE A 84 0.57 -14.61 -16.72
C ILE A 84 -0.90 -14.84 -17.01
N SER A 85 -1.51 -15.78 -16.27
CA SER A 85 -2.95 -15.97 -16.22
C SER A 85 -3.50 -15.80 -14.81
N VAL A 86 -4.70 -15.27 -14.71
CA VAL A 86 -5.47 -15.20 -13.46
C VAL A 86 -6.82 -15.85 -13.70
N GLU A 87 -7.17 -16.85 -12.90
CA GLU A 87 -8.36 -17.66 -13.07
C GLU A 87 -9.28 -17.55 -11.85
N GLN A 88 -10.58 -17.39 -12.08
CA GLN A 88 -11.61 -17.37 -11.05
C GLN A 88 -12.23 -18.75 -10.89
N PHE A 89 -12.46 -19.18 -9.65
CA PHE A 89 -13.06 -20.46 -9.30
C PHE A 89 -14.19 -20.29 -8.28
N ASN A 90 -15.16 -21.19 -8.31
CA ASN A 90 -16.09 -21.37 -7.20
C ASN A 90 -15.32 -21.81 -5.94
N PRO A 91 -15.77 -21.43 -4.74
CA PRO A 91 -15.13 -21.83 -3.48
C PRO A 91 -15.03 -23.35 -3.31
N ASP A 92 -15.99 -24.11 -3.86
CA ASP A 92 -16.01 -25.58 -3.81
C ASP A 92 -14.98 -26.25 -4.75
N ASP A 93 -14.44 -25.54 -5.76
CA ASP A 93 -13.45 -26.07 -6.70
C ASP A 93 -12.02 -25.93 -6.14
N ILE A 94 -11.76 -26.67 -5.07
CA ILE A 94 -10.46 -26.72 -4.39
C ILE A 94 -9.34 -27.34 -5.24
N ALA A 95 -9.69 -28.06 -6.30
CA ALA A 95 -8.76 -28.69 -7.23
C ALA A 95 -8.37 -27.75 -8.38
N PHE A 96 -9.08 -26.64 -8.54
CA PHE A 96 -8.88 -25.64 -9.58
C PHE A 96 -8.96 -26.24 -11.00
N GLU A 97 -9.97 -27.08 -11.23
CA GLU A 97 -10.15 -27.82 -12.49
C GLU A 97 -11.06 -27.10 -13.48
N THR A 98 -12.01 -26.30 -12.98
CA THR A 98 -13.07 -25.66 -13.77
C THR A 98 -13.08 -24.15 -13.55
N PRO A 99 -12.18 -23.39 -14.21
CA PRO A 99 -12.19 -21.94 -14.11
C PRO A 99 -13.48 -21.37 -14.69
N LEU A 100 -14.10 -20.45 -13.96
CA LEU A 100 -15.26 -19.67 -14.39
C LEU A 100 -14.87 -18.59 -15.39
N LEU A 101 -13.75 -17.91 -15.11
CA LEU A 101 -13.14 -16.89 -15.96
C LEU A 101 -11.63 -17.08 -15.97
N THR A 102 -11.01 -16.72 -17.09
CA THR A 102 -9.56 -16.70 -17.26
C THR A 102 -9.16 -15.37 -17.87
N PHE A 103 -8.36 -14.61 -17.14
CA PHE A 103 -7.71 -13.38 -17.59
C PHE A 103 -6.28 -13.72 -18.01
N SER A 104 -5.84 -13.16 -19.14
CA SER A 104 -4.45 -13.24 -19.60
C SER A 104 -3.84 -11.85 -19.56
N ALA A 105 -2.71 -11.69 -18.88
CA ALA A 105 -2.07 -10.39 -18.78
C ALA A 105 -1.30 -10.06 -20.06
N SER A 106 -1.37 -8.80 -20.47
CA SER A 106 -0.50 -8.19 -21.48
C SER A 106 0.63 -7.46 -20.77
N ASP A 107 1.81 -7.39 -21.38
CA ASP A 107 2.93 -6.64 -20.85
C ASP A 107 2.96 -5.20 -21.39
N THR A 108 3.53 -4.28 -20.62
CA THR A 108 3.70 -2.88 -20.98
C THR A 108 4.93 -2.29 -20.30
N LEU A 109 5.46 -1.20 -20.85
CA LEU A 109 6.53 -0.40 -20.26
C LEU A 109 5.93 0.88 -19.66
N LEU A 110 6.11 1.06 -18.35
CA LEU A 110 5.76 2.28 -17.63
C LEU A 110 7.02 3.12 -17.38
N GLN A 111 6.86 4.43 -17.18
CA GLN A 111 7.98 5.39 -17.07
C GLN A 111 7.91 6.30 -15.84
N ASP A 112 7.18 5.87 -14.81
CA ASP A 112 6.88 6.67 -13.60
C ASP A 112 7.65 6.18 -12.35
N LYS A 113 8.69 5.37 -12.52
CA LYS A 113 9.54 4.93 -11.41
C LYS A 113 10.50 6.04 -11.00
N ASP A 114 10.63 6.23 -9.69
CA ASP A 114 11.56 7.19 -9.09
C ASP A 114 12.98 6.99 -9.62
N ASP A 115 13.51 8.03 -10.24
CA ASP A 115 14.85 8.06 -10.83
C ASP A 115 15.96 8.19 -9.77
N ASN A 116 15.60 8.48 -8.52
CA ASN A 116 16.51 8.52 -7.38
C ASN A 116 16.63 7.17 -6.65
N GLY A 117 15.94 6.13 -7.15
CA GLY A 117 15.99 4.77 -6.59
C GLY A 117 17.31 4.03 -6.87
N ILE A 118 17.53 2.94 -6.13
CA ILE A 118 18.71 2.06 -6.32
C ILE A 118 18.55 1.03 -7.44
N PHE A 119 17.35 0.90 -8.00
CA PHE A 119 17.03 -0.04 -9.07
C PHE A 119 16.87 0.71 -10.39
N TYR A 120 17.05 0.02 -11.52
CA TYR A 120 16.84 0.57 -12.87
C TYR A 120 15.52 1.35 -12.97
N GLY A 121 15.58 2.55 -13.55
CA GLY A 121 14.47 3.45 -13.81
C GLY A 121 14.87 4.51 -14.84
N PRO A 122 13.95 5.38 -15.29
CA PRO A 122 12.56 5.50 -14.85
C PRO A 122 11.62 4.47 -15.48
N GLU A 123 12.09 3.74 -16.50
CA GLU A 123 11.28 2.74 -17.20
C GLU A 123 11.26 1.40 -16.48
N TYR A 124 10.14 0.67 -16.57
CA TYR A 124 10.03 -0.68 -16.05
C TYR A 124 8.92 -1.48 -16.73
N ARG A 125 9.08 -2.81 -16.79
CA ARG A 125 8.06 -3.70 -17.36
C ARG A 125 7.01 -4.14 -16.34
N ALA A 126 5.76 -3.81 -16.58
CA ALA A 126 4.62 -4.28 -15.80
C ALA A 126 3.69 -5.14 -16.66
N TYR A 127 2.83 -5.91 -16.02
CA TYR A 127 1.84 -6.74 -16.67
C TYR A 127 0.46 -6.33 -16.17
N HIS A 128 -0.53 -6.32 -17.03
CA HIS A 128 -1.88 -5.90 -16.68
C HIS A 128 -2.94 -6.69 -17.44
N PHE A 129 -4.14 -6.76 -16.88
CA PHE A 129 -5.31 -7.31 -17.56
C PHE A 129 -6.54 -6.48 -17.27
N GLU A 130 -7.40 -6.36 -18.28
CA GLU A 130 -8.62 -5.57 -18.19
C GLU A 130 -9.74 -6.34 -17.47
N THR A 131 -10.45 -5.64 -16.60
CA THR A 131 -11.64 -6.10 -15.89
C THR A 131 -12.73 -5.03 -16.03
N PRO A 132 -13.29 -4.77 -17.24
CA PRO A 132 -14.10 -3.57 -17.50
C PRO A 132 -15.30 -3.38 -16.58
N ASP A 133 -15.87 -4.48 -16.09
CA ASP A 133 -17.00 -4.49 -15.15
C ASP A 133 -16.59 -4.70 -13.68
N GLY A 134 -15.29 -4.60 -13.39
CA GLY A 134 -14.68 -5.03 -12.14
C GLY A 134 -14.46 -6.55 -12.08
N LEU A 135 -13.96 -7.03 -10.95
CA LEU A 135 -13.94 -8.47 -10.65
C LEU A 135 -15.23 -8.86 -9.95
N GLU A 136 -15.73 -10.05 -10.27
CA GLU A 136 -16.95 -10.54 -9.64
C GLU A 136 -16.71 -10.81 -8.15
N VAL A 137 -17.55 -10.19 -7.31
CA VAL A 137 -17.54 -10.35 -5.86
C VAL A 137 -18.81 -11.07 -5.45
N TYR A 138 -18.68 -12.15 -4.69
CA TYR A 138 -19.84 -12.83 -4.12
C TYR A 138 -20.46 -11.99 -2.99
N VAL A 139 -21.79 -11.92 -2.97
CA VAL A 139 -22.57 -11.25 -1.90
C VAL A 139 -23.07 -12.32 -0.95
N GLY A 140 -22.40 -12.51 0.17
CA GLY A 140 -22.77 -13.52 1.16
C GLY A 140 -21.72 -13.68 2.24
N ASN A 141 -21.56 -14.90 2.75
CA ASN A 141 -20.58 -15.19 3.80
C ASN A 141 -19.18 -15.37 3.22
N SER A 142 -18.17 -15.36 4.09
CA SER A 142 -16.76 -15.51 3.68
C SER A 142 -16.47 -16.86 3.01
N GLU A 143 -17.21 -17.91 3.36
CA GLU A 143 -17.06 -19.25 2.79
C GLU A 143 -17.49 -19.35 1.32
N ASP A 144 -18.33 -18.41 0.86
CA ASP A 144 -18.86 -18.42 -0.50
C ASP A 144 -18.04 -17.54 -1.46
N LEU A 145 -16.95 -16.92 -0.98
CA LEU A 145 -16.14 -16.01 -1.79
C LEU A 145 -15.44 -16.75 -2.93
N TYR A 146 -15.52 -16.19 -4.13
CA TYR A 146 -14.75 -16.69 -5.27
C TYR A 146 -13.25 -16.69 -4.96
N THR A 147 -12.60 -17.74 -5.43
CA THR A 147 -11.16 -17.94 -5.29
C THR A 147 -10.46 -17.60 -6.60
N TYR A 148 -9.38 -16.84 -6.50
CA TYR A 148 -8.56 -16.44 -7.65
C TYR A 148 -7.20 -17.10 -7.58
N ARG A 149 -6.81 -17.76 -8.67
CA ARG A 149 -5.49 -18.37 -8.83
C ARG A 149 -4.69 -17.60 -9.88
N MET A 150 -3.53 -17.10 -9.50
CA MET A 150 -2.54 -16.55 -10.44
C MET A 150 -1.54 -17.62 -10.82
N THR A 151 -1.23 -17.73 -12.12
CA THR A 151 -0.17 -18.58 -12.66
C THR A 151 0.79 -17.76 -13.51
N VAL A 152 2.09 -17.84 -13.20
CA VAL A 152 3.17 -17.21 -13.98
C VAL A 152 3.99 -18.32 -14.63
N SER A 153 3.89 -18.45 -15.94
CA SER A 153 4.64 -19.45 -16.72
C SER A 153 5.85 -18.79 -17.40
N PHE A 154 6.92 -19.57 -17.55
CA PHE A 154 8.17 -19.11 -18.14
C PHE A 154 8.41 -19.78 -19.49
N ALA A 155 8.91 -19.01 -20.46
CA ALA A 155 9.17 -19.50 -21.82
C ALA A 155 10.28 -20.58 -21.88
N ASP A 156 11.15 -20.63 -20.88
CA ASP A 156 12.20 -21.64 -20.73
C ASP A 156 11.68 -23.01 -20.26
N GLY A 157 10.39 -23.11 -19.90
CA GLY A 157 9.73 -24.35 -19.51
C GLY A 157 9.99 -24.78 -18.05
N ARG A 158 10.58 -23.93 -17.21
CA ARG A 158 10.69 -24.22 -15.77
C ARG A 158 9.32 -24.22 -15.08
N ALA A 159 9.28 -24.73 -13.85
CA ALA A 159 8.04 -24.80 -13.08
C ALA A 159 7.40 -23.40 -12.92
N PRO A 160 6.08 -23.26 -13.12
CA PRO A 160 5.41 -21.97 -13.01
C PRO A 160 5.33 -21.53 -11.55
N LEU A 161 5.15 -20.23 -11.34
CA LEU A 161 4.71 -19.71 -10.04
C LEU A 161 3.20 -19.82 -9.95
N THR A 162 2.70 -20.21 -8.78
CA THR A 162 1.25 -20.20 -8.53
C THR A 162 0.92 -19.58 -7.18
N ALA A 163 -0.18 -18.85 -7.10
CA ALA A 163 -0.71 -18.36 -5.83
C ALA A 163 -2.22 -18.32 -5.88
N VAL A 164 -2.83 -18.34 -4.70
CA VAL A 164 -4.28 -18.36 -4.51
C VAL A 164 -4.67 -17.29 -3.51
N THR A 165 -5.75 -16.57 -3.78
CA THR A 165 -6.34 -15.61 -2.83
C THR A 165 -7.85 -15.54 -3.00
N THR A 166 -8.54 -14.98 -2.01
CA THR A 166 -9.96 -14.60 -2.12
C THR A 166 -10.08 -13.09 -2.25
N LEU A 167 -11.15 -12.64 -2.91
CA LEU A 167 -11.53 -11.23 -2.91
C LEU A 167 -12.20 -10.84 -1.59
N ILE A 168 -12.20 -9.54 -1.31
CA ILE A 168 -13.03 -8.98 -0.24
C ILE A 168 -14.47 -8.93 -0.76
N GLY A 169 -15.41 -9.40 0.06
CA GLY A 169 -16.85 -9.39 -0.22
C GLY A 169 -17.41 -7.98 -0.44
N SER A 170 -18.67 -7.89 -0.86
CA SER A 170 -19.37 -6.61 -0.99
C SER A 170 -20.30 -6.36 0.20
N SER A 171 -20.16 -5.20 0.84
CA SER A 171 -20.94 -4.78 2.01
C SER A 171 -21.43 -3.33 1.85
N LEU A 172 -22.52 -3.14 1.10
CA LEU A 172 -23.09 -1.81 0.90
C LEU A 172 -23.50 -1.16 2.24
N GLY A 173 -23.00 0.05 2.49
CA GLY A 173 -23.36 0.82 3.69
C GLY A 173 -22.78 0.28 4.99
N ASN A 174 -21.69 -0.50 4.94
CA ASN A 174 -20.99 -0.98 6.12
C ASN A 174 -20.39 0.16 6.97
N ILE A 175 -20.01 1.29 6.37
CA ILE A 175 -19.61 2.49 7.10
C ILE A 175 -20.86 3.11 7.74
N SER A 176 -20.97 2.94 9.06
CA SER A 176 -22.11 3.40 9.85
C SER A 176 -21.88 4.78 10.48
N ASN A 177 -20.62 5.19 10.65
CA ASN A 177 -20.27 6.55 11.03
C ASN A 177 -18.90 6.95 10.41
N PRO A 178 -18.83 7.95 9.54
CA PRO A 178 -19.94 8.79 9.07
C PRO A 178 -20.93 8.03 8.16
N PRO A 179 -22.25 8.28 8.26
CA PRO A 179 -23.24 7.61 7.44
C PRO A 179 -23.23 8.12 6.00
N ALA A 180 -23.24 7.20 5.03
CA ALA A 180 -23.37 7.54 3.61
C ALA A 180 -24.75 8.11 3.27
N GLY A 181 -24.80 9.05 2.32
CA GLY A 181 -26.06 9.56 1.76
C GLY A 181 -26.88 10.46 2.71
N ILE A 182 -26.35 10.85 3.87
CA ILE A 182 -26.98 11.85 4.75
C ILE A 182 -26.41 13.24 4.41
N PRO A 183 -27.18 14.11 3.72
CA PRO A 183 -26.62 15.35 3.17
C PRO A 183 -26.19 16.37 4.25
N GLY A 184 -26.70 16.23 5.48
CA GLY A 184 -26.38 17.11 6.61
C GLY A 184 -25.46 16.51 7.68
N PHE A 185 -24.65 15.49 7.37
CA PHE A 185 -23.70 14.99 8.34
C PHE A 185 -22.46 15.90 8.44
N ASN A 186 -22.16 16.36 9.66
CA ASN A 186 -20.98 17.16 9.95
C ASN A 186 -20.07 16.41 10.93
N LEU A 187 -18.77 16.43 10.63
CA LEU A 187 -17.73 16.06 11.59
C LEU A 187 -17.65 17.15 12.67
N ASN A 188 -17.50 16.71 13.92
CA ASN A 188 -17.50 17.58 15.08
C ASN A 188 -16.19 17.40 15.86
N PHE A 189 -15.13 18.04 15.38
CA PHE A 189 -13.78 17.98 15.97
C PHE A 189 -13.64 18.88 17.20
N ALA A 190 -14.39 19.98 17.27
CA ALA A 190 -14.45 20.85 18.44
C ALA A 190 -15.90 21.10 18.89
N SER A 191 -16.05 21.48 20.15
CA SER A 191 -17.32 21.87 20.77
C SER A 191 -17.08 22.99 21.77
N GLY A 192 -18.07 23.88 21.94
CA GLY A 192 -17.99 25.02 22.84
C GLY A 192 -18.04 26.35 22.09
N THR A 193 -17.49 27.40 22.72
CA THR A 193 -17.44 28.76 22.20
C THR A 193 -16.11 29.40 22.63
N ALA A 194 -15.66 30.44 21.92
CA ALA A 194 -14.41 31.16 22.20
C ALA A 194 -14.08 31.27 23.69
N GLY A 195 -12.94 30.70 24.09
CA GLY A 195 -12.43 30.70 25.47
C GLY A 195 -12.77 29.47 26.32
N GLN A 196 -13.68 28.59 25.87
CA GLN A 196 -13.96 27.28 26.48
C GLN A 196 -14.20 26.22 25.39
N VAL A 197 -13.13 25.85 24.68
CA VAL A 197 -13.17 24.83 23.63
C VAL A 197 -12.87 23.46 24.24
N THR A 198 -13.61 22.46 23.77
CA THR A 198 -13.41 21.05 24.11
C THR A 198 -13.30 20.23 22.83
N TYR A 199 -12.48 19.18 22.87
CA TYR A 199 -12.22 18.32 21.74
C TYR A 199 -12.86 16.95 21.96
N PRO A 200 -14.13 16.75 21.56
CA PRO A 200 -14.77 15.45 21.69
C PRO A 200 -14.11 14.41 20.77
N ASN A 201 -14.29 13.13 21.12
CA ASN A 201 -13.89 12.07 20.21
C ASN A 201 -14.92 11.94 19.06
N VAL A 202 -14.43 11.97 17.84
CA VAL A 202 -15.17 11.54 16.65
C VAL A 202 -15.02 10.03 16.54
N ASN A 203 -16.12 9.29 16.63
CA ASN A 203 -16.10 7.83 16.61
C ASN A 203 -16.39 7.33 15.19
N PHE A 204 -15.35 7.00 14.42
CA PHE A 204 -15.53 6.34 13.13
C PHE A 204 -15.97 4.90 13.37
N LYS A 205 -16.93 4.41 12.58
CA LYS A 205 -17.53 3.10 12.75
C LYS A 205 -17.86 2.45 11.43
N TRP A 206 -17.58 1.16 11.34
CA TRP A 206 -17.97 0.34 10.21
C TRP A 206 -18.18 -1.11 10.64
N SER A 207 -18.93 -1.85 9.84
CA SER A 207 -19.00 -3.30 9.94
C SER A 207 -17.90 -3.96 9.11
N SER A 208 -17.26 -4.99 9.65
CA SER A 208 -16.29 -5.78 8.90
C SER A 208 -16.97 -6.46 7.70
N THR A 209 -16.20 -6.69 6.66
CA THR A 209 -16.65 -7.28 5.39
C THR A 209 -16.12 -8.71 5.28
N PRO A 210 -16.91 -9.66 4.75
CA PRO A 210 -16.43 -11.02 4.50
C PRO A 210 -15.13 -11.01 3.68
N GLY A 211 -14.14 -11.81 4.09
CA GLY A 211 -12.82 -11.90 3.47
C GLY A 211 -11.85 -10.77 3.84
N ALA A 212 -12.29 -9.73 4.56
CA ALA A 212 -11.43 -8.64 5.00
C ALA A 212 -10.93 -8.85 6.44
N LYS A 213 -9.65 -8.55 6.67
CA LYS A 213 -8.98 -8.72 7.97
C LYS A 213 -8.50 -7.40 8.57
N ARG A 214 -8.01 -6.48 7.74
CA ARG A 214 -7.43 -5.21 8.16
C ARG A 214 -8.14 -4.04 7.50
N TYR A 215 -8.29 -2.97 8.27
CA TYR A 215 -8.90 -1.71 7.88
C TYR A 215 -7.97 -0.58 8.24
N GLU A 216 -7.77 0.35 7.31
CA GLU A 216 -7.06 1.60 7.55
C GLU A 216 -8.01 2.75 7.23
N ALA A 217 -8.20 3.63 8.21
CA ALA A 217 -9.12 4.75 8.11
C ALA A 217 -8.34 6.04 7.89
N SER A 218 -8.84 6.88 6.98
CA SER A 218 -8.26 8.20 6.72
C SER A 218 -9.35 9.23 6.41
N ILE A 219 -9.03 10.51 6.59
CA ILE A 219 -9.82 11.63 6.09
C ILE A 219 -8.99 12.37 5.05
N VAL A 220 -9.55 12.56 3.86
CA VAL A 220 -9.02 13.51 2.87
C VAL A 220 -9.67 14.86 3.15
N VAL A 221 -8.85 15.89 3.34
CA VAL A 221 -9.29 17.27 3.55
C VAL A 221 -9.07 18.05 2.25
N HIS A 222 -10.14 18.61 1.74
CA HIS A 222 -10.17 19.41 0.51
C HIS A 222 -10.13 20.89 0.83
N PHE A 223 -9.21 21.63 0.24
CA PHE A 223 -9.15 23.09 0.36
C PHE A 223 -8.45 23.73 -0.84
N THR A 224 -8.73 25.01 -1.07
CA THR A 224 -8.07 25.79 -2.11
C THR A 224 -7.06 26.72 -1.47
N GLU A 225 -5.81 26.62 -1.91
CA GLU A 225 -4.73 27.50 -1.47
C GLU A 225 -4.61 28.70 -2.41
N ARG A 226 -4.69 29.91 -1.85
CA ARG A 226 -4.53 31.16 -2.57
C ARG A 226 -3.28 31.88 -2.06
N ILE A 227 -2.40 32.22 -3.00
CA ILE A 227 -1.17 32.97 -2.73
C ILE A 227 -1.39 34.42 -3.18
N TRP A 228 -1.08 35.34 -2.28
CA TRP A 228 -1.27 36.78 -2.47
C TRP A 228 0.07 37.51 -2.61
N ALA A 229 0.04 38.66 -3.28
CA ALA A 229 1.23 39.50 -3.45
C ALA A 229 1.62 40.23 -2.16
N ASP A 230 0.66 40.39 -1.24
CA ASP A 230 0.81 41.13 0.01
C ASP A 230 -0.04 40.51 1.13
N ALA A 231 0.35 40.78 2.39
CA ALA A 231 -0.29 40.21 3.57
C ALA A 231 -1.68 40.82 3.90
N ALA A 232 -2.11 41.88 3.20
CA ALA A 232 -3.48 42.37 3.26
C ALA A 232 -4.37 41.74 2.17
N HIS A 233 -3.85 40.74 1.44
CA HIS A 233 -4.57 39.91 0.48
C HIS A 233 -5.28 40.75 -0.60
N THR A 234 -4.57 41.73 -1.18
CA THR A 234 -5.19 42.68 -2.14
C THR A 234 -5.03 42.29 -3.60
N GLU A 235 -3.99 41.53 -3.94
CA GLU A 235 -3.71 41.06 -5.29
C GLU A 235 -3.41 39.56 -5.28
N LEU A 236 -4.28 38.76 -5.92
CA LEU A 236 -4.13 37.32 -6.04
C LEU A 236 -3.04 36.99 -7.07
N VAL A 237 -2.07 36.19 -6.67
CA VAL A 237 -0.95 35.73 -7.53
C VAL A 237 -1.28 34.37 -8.14
N SER A 238 -1.76 33.43 -7.34
CA SER A 238 -2.13 32.10 -7.81
C SER A 238 -3.15 31.43 -6.89
N GLU A 239 -3.89 30.49 -7.47
CA GLU A 239 -4.87 29.65 -6.80
C GLU A 239 -4.62 28.20 -7.17
N THR A 240 -4.71 27.27 -6.22
CA THR A 240 -4.49 25.85 -6.47
C THR A 240 -5.30 25.00 -5.50
N GLU A 241 -6.06 24.05 -6.04
CA GLU A 241 -6.73 23.01 -5.25
C GLU A 241 -5.69 22.09 -4.59
N ARG A 242 -5.90 21.82 -3.30
CA ARG A 242 -5.03 21.00 -2.47
C ARG A 242 -5.85 20.00 -1.68
N GLU A 243 -5.22 18.85 -1.49
CA GLU A 243 -5.73 17.81 -0.63
C GLU A 243 -4.66 17.40 0.37
N VAL A 244 -5.05 17.19 1.62
CA VAL A 244 -4.19 16.54 2.61
C VAL A 244 -4.90 15.33 3.20
N ARG A 245 -4.20 14.20 3.23
CA ARG A 245 -4.71 12.95 3.82
C ARG A 245 -4.26 12.85 5.28
N TRP A 246 -5.23 12.76 6.18
CA TRP A 246 -5.03 12.48 7.59
C TRP A 246 -5.29 11.01 7.88
N ASP A 247 -4.23 10.25 8.15
CA ASP A 247 -4.35 8.85 8.57
C ASP A 247 -4.81 8.79 10.02
N LEU A 248 -5.97 8.17 10.25
CA LEU A 248 -6.61 8.07 11.57
C LEU A 248 -6.10 6.86 12.35
N GLY A 249 -5.60 5.85 11.65
CA GLY A 249 -5.09 4.61 12.22
C GLY A 249 -5.63 3.37 11.51
N GLU A 250 -5.27 2.22 12.06
CA GLU A 250 -5.68 0.91 11.57
C GLU A 250 -6.41 0.12 12.66
N GLU A 251 -7.36 -0.71 12.24
CA GLU A 251 -8.04 -1.69 13.08
C GLU A 251 -8.11 -3.03 12.35
N LYS A 252 -8.29 -4.11 13.10
CA LYS A 252 -8.42 -5.46 12.55
C LYS A 252 -9.73 -6.08 13.00
N ALA A 253 -10.35 -6.83 12.10
CA ALA A 253 -11.43 -7.73 12.49
C ALA A 253 -10.88 -8.93 13.25
N ASP A 254 -11.68 -9.52 14.13
CA ASP A 254 -11.35 -10.73 14.89
C ASP A 254 -11.15 -11.95 13.97
N ASP A 255 -11.94 -12.04 12.92
CA ASP A 255 -11.88 -13.06 11.87
C ASP A 255 -12.14 -12.46 10.48
N ALA A 256 -12.36 -13.32 9.48
CA ALA A 256 -12.67 -12.91 8.11
C ALA A 256 -14.14 -13.19 7.73
N GLU A 257 -15.03 -13.50 8.69
CA GLU A 257 -16.44 -13.83 8.43
C GLU A 257 -17.26 -12.60 8.01
N GLY A 258 -16.93 -11.43 8.57
CA GLY A 258 -17.65 -10.18 8.35
C GLY A 258 -18.77 -9.93 9.36
N GLY A 259 -19.26 -8.69 9.43
CA GLY A 259 -20.37 -8.27 10.29
C GLY A 259 -19.99 -7.78 11.68
N GLU A 260 -18.71 -7.82 12.06
CA GLU A 260 -18.21 -7.27 13.33
C GLU A 260 -18.29 -5.74 13.32
N GLU A 261 -18.82 -5.12 14.37
CA GLU A 261 -18.82 -3.65 14.51
C GLU A 261 -17.46 -3.15 15.03
N ILE A 262 -16.70 -2.50 14.15
CA ILE A 262 -15.41 -1.89 14.47
C ILE A 262 -15.60 -0.41 14.78
N LYS A 263 -14.87 0.09 15.80
CA LYS A 263 -14.94 1.48 16.26
C LYS A 263 -13.54 2.06 16.41
N LEU A 264 -13.32 3.21 15.78
CA LEU A 264 -12.08 3.97 15.89
C LEU A 264 -12.38 5.36 16.49
N PRO A 265 -12.18 5.54 17.81
CA PRO A 265 -12.36 6.83 18.47
C PRO A 265 -11.14 7.73 18.23
N ILE A 266 -11.34 8.86 17.53
CA ILE A 266 -10.28 9.84 17.26
C ILE A 266 -10.56 11.11 18.03
N ASN A 267 -9.56 11.61 18.76
CA ASN A 267 -9.67 12.89 19.46
C ASN A 267 -9.71 14.04 18.46
N GLY A 268 -10.67 14.96 18.61
CA GLY A 268 -10.83 16.07 17.69
C GLY A 268 -9.68 17.09 17.69
N GLU A 269 -8.89 17.19 18.76
CA GLU A 269 -7.71 18.08 18.80
C GLU A 269 -6.65 17.63 17.80
N ALA A 270 -6.53 16.31 17.61
CA ALA A 270 -5.55 15.70 16.71
C ALA A 270 -5.74 16.16 15.25
N PHE A 271 -6.96 16.55 14.86
CA PHE A 271 -7.23 17.12 13.54
C PHE A 271 -6.49 18.45 13.34
N TYR A 272 -6.61 19.37 14.30
CA TYR A 272 -5.97 20.69 14.20
C TYR A 272 -4.44 20.58 14.31
N GLN A 273 -3.95 19.70 15.18
CA GLN A 273 -2.51 19.40 15.28
C GLN A 273 -1.97 18.78 13.98
N PHE A 274 -2.74 17.89 13.34
CA PHE A 274 -2.38 17.34 12.04
C PHE A 274 -2.21 18.45 11.01
N LEU A 275 -3.19 19.35 10.86
CA LEU A 275 -3.10 20.47 9.91
C LEU A 275 -1.90 21.37 10.19
N ALA A 276 -1.69 21.74 11.46
CA ALA A 276 -0.56 22.55 11.90
C ALA A 276 0.81 21.88 11.63
N SER A 277 0.87 20.55 11.65
CA SER A 277 2.10 19.81 11.34
C SER A 277 2.36 19.60 9.85
N ARG A 278 1.32 19.74 9.01
CA ARG A 278 1.37 19.44 7.58
C ARG A 278 1.45 20.67 6.69
N LEU A 279 0.98 21.81 7.19
CA LEU A 279 0.88 23.05 6.43
C LEU A 279 1.76 24.12 7.06
N ASP A 280 2.50 24.83 6.21
CA ASP A 280 3.30 25.96 6.65
C ASP A 280 2.42 27.22 6.82
N ALA A 281 2.67 27.94 7.90
CA ALA A 281 2.08 29.26 8.15
C ALA A 281 2.84 30.32 7.34
N ASP A 282 2.12 31.01 6.46
CA ASP A 282 2.63 32.13 5.67
C ASP A 282 1.55 33.21 5.58
N PRO A 283 1.82 34.47 5.97
CA PRO A 283 0.83 35.56 5.90
C PRO A 283 0.37 35.90 4.47
N LEU A 284 1.05 35.40 3.45
CA LEU A 284 0.68 35.56 2.03
C LEU A 284 -0.24 34.45 1.54
N ILE A 285 -0.60 33.47 2.38
CA ILE A 285 -1.37 32.29 1.97
C ILE A 285 -2.68 32.21 2.75
N THR A 286 -3.81 32.20 2.04
CA THR A 286 -5.13 31.87 2.63
C THR A 286 -5.61 30.52 2.14
N ARG A 287 -6.40 29.82 2.96
CA ARG A 287 -6.92 28.49 2.63
C ARG A 287 -8.44 28.46 2.73
N GLU A 288 -9.10 28.30 1.59
CA GLU A 288 -10.55 28.14 1.53
C GLU A 288 -10.92 26.66 1.73
N LEU A 289 -11.64 26.33 2.80
CA LEU A 289 -11.98 24.95 3.14
C LEU A 289 -13.18 24.44 2.33
N GLY A 290 -12.96 23.41 1.52
CA GLY A 290 -14.00 22.68 0.78
C GLY A 290 -14.83 23.54 -0.18
N GLU A 291 -16.02 23.04 -0.52
CA GLU A 291 -16.95 23.70 -1.42
C GLU A 291 -18.32 23.94 -0.76
N TRP A 292 -18.94 25.09 -1.04
CA TRP A 292 -20.29 25.38 -0.59
C TRP A 292 -21.34 24.63 -1.42
N ASN A 293 -22.24 23.92 -0.76
CA ASN A 293 -23.34 23.22 -1.41
C ASN A 293 -24.69 23.90 -1.13
N ASN A 294 -25.17 24.65 -2.12
CA ASN A 294 -26.46 25.37 -2.09
C ASN A 294 -27.70 24.48 -1.88
N ASN A 295 -27.62 23.17 -2.11
CA ASN A 295 -28.79 22.29 -1.93
C ASN A 295 -29.03 21.93 -0.46
N ILE A 296 -28.02 22.11 0.39
CA ILE A 296 -28.01 21.67 1.78
C ILE A 296 -27.47 22.73 2.74
N ASP A 297 -27.15 23.92 2.21
CA ASP A 297 -26.63 25.09 2.91
C ASP A 297 -25.43 24.77 3.81
N ARG A 298 -24.47 24.01 3.25
CA ARG A 298 -23.28 23.54 4.00
C ARG A 298 -22.04 23.41 3.13
N VAL A 299 -20.90 23.63 3.77
CA VAL A 299 -19.58 23.31 3.22
C VAL A 299 -19.35 21.80 3.23
N ARG A 300 -18.83 21.27 2.13
CA ARG A 300 -18.41 19.87 1.93
C ARG A 300 -16.90 19.88 1.75
N ALA A 301 -16.15 19.32 2.70
CA ALA A 301 -14.70 19.49 2.75
C ALA A 301 -13.92 18.21 3.03
N PHE A 302 -14.60 17.12 3.41
CA PHE A 302 -13.92 15.92 3.90
C PHE A 302 -14.44 14.66 3.22
N ASP A 303 -13.54 13.77 2.83
CA ASP A 303 -13.90 12.41 2.44
C ASP A 303 -13.36 11.44 3.49
N PHE A 304 -14.24 10.64 4.08
CA PHE A 304 -13.82 9.52 4.90
C PHE A 304 -13.51 8.34 3.99
N VAL A 305 -12.30 7.81 4.09
CA VAL A 305 -11.78 6.76 3.23
C VAL A 305 -11.36 5.57 4.10
N LEU A 306 -11.92 4.42 3.78
CA LEU A 306 -11.63 3.14 4.42
C LEU A 306 -10.92 2.22 3.41
N SER A 307 -9.63 2.02 3.60
CA SER A 307 -8.85 1.03 2.86
C SER A 307 -8.94 -0.32 3.54
N ILE A 308 -9.24 -1.37 2.78
CA ILE A 308 -9.57 -2.69 3.31
C ILE A 308 -8.64 -3.71 2.68
N ALA A 309 -8.09 -4.60 3.50
CA ALA A 309 -7.15 -5.64 3.11
C ALA A 309 -7.63 -7.02 3.55
N ASN A 310 -7.46 -8.02 2.68
CA ASN A 310 -7.73 -9.41 3.03
C ASN A 310 -6.64 -9.99 3.96
N GLN A 311 -6.84 -11.23 4.41
CA GLN A 311 -5.94 -11.88 5.36
C GLN A 311 -4.51 -12.06 4.82
N GLU A 312 -4.34 -12.34 3.52
CA GLU A 312 -3.04 -12.48 2.88
C GLU A 312 -2.24 -11.18 2.96
N LEU A 313 -2.88 -10.05 2.65
CA LEU A 313 -2.24 -8.74 2.73
C LEU A 313 -1.99 -8.32 4.18
N ASP A 314 -2.91 -8.58 5.12
CA ASP A 314 -2.67 -8.32 6.55
C ASP A 314 -1.43 -9.07 7.06
N THR A 315 -1.32 -10.36 6.73
CA THR A 315 -0.19 -11.19 7.14
C THR A 315 1.12 -10.67 6.57
N TYR A 316 1.13 -10.33 5.28
CA TYR A 316 2.30 -9.74 4.63
C TYR A 316 2.72 -8.42 5.30
N LEU A 317 1.79 -7.51 5.57
CA LEU A 317 2.09 -6.22 6.21
C LEU A 317 2.56 -6.40 7.66
N ALA A 318 1.96 -7.32 8.42
CA ALA A 318 2.32 -7.59 9.81
C ALA A 318 3.76 -8.12 9.94
N VAL A 319 4.19 -9.00 9.02
CA VAL A 319 5.55 -9.55 9.00
C VAL A 319 6.60 -8.49 8.60
N ASN A 320 6.21 -7.54 7.75
CA ASN A 320 7.08 -6.47 7.28
C ASN A 320 7.08 -5.22 8.18
N ALA A 321 6.15 -5.11 9.14
CA ALA A 321 6.06 -3.97 10.04
C ALA A 321 7.38 -3.72 10.82
N PRO A 322 7.69 -2.46 11.20
CA PRO A 322 8.84 -2.15 12.04
C PRO A 322 8.74 -2.88 13.39
N VAL A 323 9.82 -3.54 13.82
CA VAL A 323 9.90 -4.21 15.12
C VAL A 323 10.80 -3.40 16.06
N THR A 324 10.37 -3.25 17.31
CA THR A 324 11.08 -2.48 18.35
C THR A 324 12.03 -3.35 19.20
N GLY A 325 12.49 -4.48 18.67
CA GLY A 325 13.33 -5.45 19.39
C GLY A 325 14.52 -5.98 18.60
N ILE A 326 15.41 -6.69 19.29
CA ILE A 326 16.58 -7.36 18.69
C ILE A 326 16.14 -8.69 18.09
N ILE A 327 15.54 -8.65 16.90
CA ILE A 327 15.26 -9.84 16.09
C ILE A 327 16.44 -10.08 15.14
N GLN A 328 16.97 -11.31 15.13
CA GLN A 328 18.14 -11.66 14.31
C GLN A 328 17.77 -12.08 12.88
N GLU A 329 16.56 -12.59 12.66
CA GLU A 329 16.10 -13.02 11.33
C GLU A 329 14.60 -12.80 11.21
N ARG A 330 14.17 -12.09 10.16
CA ARG A 330 12.75 -11.87 9.88
C ARG A 330 12.25 -13.01 8.98
N PRO A 331 11.17 -13.71 9.36
CA PRO A 331 10.53 -14.62 8.41
C PRO A 331 10.04 -13.82 7.20
N VAL A 332 10.15 -14.39 6.00
CA VAL A 332 9.57 -13.81 4.78
C VAL A 332 8.22 -14.47 4.56
N TYR A 333 7.16 -13.66 4.43
CA TYR A 333 5.84 -14.17 4.05
C TYR A 333 5.70 -14.19 2.54
N THR A 334 5.28 -15.33 2.00
CA THR A 334 4.85 -15.46 0.61
C THR A 334 3.78 -16.54 0.49
N ASN A 335 2.80 -16.31 -0.37
CA ASN A 335 1.83 -17.31 -0.80
C ASN A 335 2.05 -17.74 -2.26
N ILE A 336 3.20 -17.38 -2.85
CA ILE A 336 3.62 -17.75 -4.20
C ILE A 336 4.41 -19.06 -4.11
N ALA A 337 3.81 -20.15 -4.55
CA ALA A 337 4.51 -21.41 -4.73
C ALA A 337 5.52 -21.30 -5.89
N GLY A 338 6.74 -21.78 -5.67
CA GLY A 338 7.84 -21.73 -6.65
C GLY A 338 8.65 -20.43 -6.67
N GLY A 339 8.28 -19.42 -5.88
CA GLY A 339 8.95 -18.12 -5.86
C GLY A 339 8.71 -17.34 -4.57
N LEU A 340 8.80 -16.01 -4.66
CA LEU A 340 8.50 -15.08 -3.58
C LEU A 340 7.45 -14.06 -4.04
N GLY A 341 6.87 -13.33 -3.09
CA GLY A 341 5.92 -12.26 -3.35
C GLY A 341 4.53 -12.57 -2.80
N LEU A 342 3.50 -11.94 -3.36
CA LEU A 342 2.17 -11.92 -2.77
C LEU A 342 1.10 -11.83 -3.86
N LEU A 343 0.13 -12.74 -3.79
CA LEU A 343 -1.19 -12.54 -4.38
C LEU A 343 -2.18 -12.25 -3.25
N ALA A 344 -2.76 -11.06 -3.24
CA ALA A 344 -3.76 -10.69 -2.23
C ALA A 344 -4.85 -9.83 -2.85
N SER A 345 -5.84 -9.44 -2.05
CA SER A 345 -6.87 -8.50 -2.48
C SER A 345 -6.99 -7.33 -1.52
N ARG A 346 -7.36 -6.20 -2.08
CA ARG A 346 -7.66 -4.96 -1.37
C ARG A 346 -8.88 -4.31 -2.00
N THR A 347 -9.54 -3.45 -1.25
CA THR A 347 -10.56 -2.57 -1.81
C THR A 347 -10.62 -1.29 -1.00
N GLN A 348 -11.37 -0.32 -1.51
CA GLN A 348 -11.56 0.97 -0.86
C GLN A 348 -13.04 1.31 -0.85
N GLN A 349 -13.49 1.84 0.27
CA GLN A 349 -14.81 2.41 0.43
C GLN A 349 -14.68 3.83 0.95
N SER A 350 -15.60 4.70 0.56
CA SER A 350 -15.56 6.08 1.04
C SER A 350 -16.94 6.67 1.26
N VAL A 351 -16.98 7.68 2.12
CA VAL A 351 -18.12 8.56 2.31
C VAL A 351 -17.66 9.98 2.00
N ASN A 352 -18.12 10.49 0.86
CA ASN A 352 -17.59 11.73 0.31
C ASN A 352 -18.39 12.97 0.71
N GLY A 353 -17.69 14.08 0.74
CA GLY A 353 -18.19 15.44 0.94
C GLY A 353 -18.64 15.73 2.36
N LEU A 354 -18.24 15.01 3.39
CA LEU A 354 -18.66 15.31 4.76
C LEU A 354 -18.44 16.79 5.14
N GLY A 355 -19.39 17.34 5.89
CA GLY A 355 -19.32 18.72 6.36
C GLY A 355 -18.59 18.85 7.69
N ILE A 356 -18.52 20.08 8.19
CA ILE A 356 -17.89 20.43 9.47
C ILE A 356 -18.85 21.24 10.34
N SER A 357 -18.83 20.99 11.65
CA SER A 357 -19.69 21.71 12.59
C SER A 357 -19.23 23.16 12.77
N LYS A 358 -20.17 24.08 13.05
CA LYS A 358 -19.84 25.49 13.32
C LYS A 358 -18.74 25.66 14.39
N PRO A 359 -18.78 25.00 15.55
CA PRO A 359 -17.70 25.12 16.54
C PRO A 359 -16.35 24.64 16.02
N SER A 360 -16.34 23.65 15.12
CA SER A 360 -15.11 23.16 14.50
C SER A 360 -14.57 24.13 13.43
N VAL A 361 -15.44 24.82 12.70
CA VAL A 361 -15.03 25.93 11.81
C VAL A 361 -14.42 27.05 12.64
N GLN A 362 -15.08 27.46 13.73
CA GLN A 362 -14.56 28.51 14.59
C GLN A 362 -13.16 28.15 15.12
N GLU A 363 -12.97 26.93 15.63
CA GLU A 363 -11.66 26.47 16.09
C GLU A 363 -10.64 26.36 14.96
N LEU A 364 -11.05 26.01 13.74
CA LEU A 364 -10.15 25.99 12.59
C LEU A 364 -9.59 27.39 12.26
N VAL A 365 -10.46 28.41 12.29
CA VAL A 365 -10.13 29.78 11.90
C VAL A 365 -9.44 30.56 13.03
N GLU A 366 -9.89 30.38 14.27
CA GLU A 366 -9.49 31.19 15.42
C GLU A 366 -8.61 30.43 16.44
N GLY A 367 -8.55 29.11 16.33
CA GLY A 367 -7.92 28.23 17.31
C GLY A 367 -6.40 28.36 17.39
N GLU A 368 -5.86 27.99 18.55
CA GLU A 368 -4.42 28.13 18.85
C GLU A 368 -3.53 27.38 17.84
N HIS A 369 -3.98 26.22 17.37
CA HIS A 369 -3.21 25.36 16.47
C HIS A 369 -3.20 25.87 15.03
N THR A 370 -4.32 26.38 14.53
CA THR A 370 -4.54 26.59 13.08
C THR A 370 -4.82 28.03 12.68
N ALA A 371 -4.98 28.98 13.61
CA ALA A 371 -5.24 30.39 13.28
C ALA A 371 -4.16 31.00 12.37
N THR A 372 -2.90 30.56 12.50
CA THR A 372 -1.79 31.03 11.66
C THR A 372 -1.81 30.46 10.24
N LEU A 373 -2.65 29.45 9.96
CA LEU A 373 -2.81 28.84 8.64
C LEU A 373 -3.82 29.56 7.76
N GLN A 374 -4.51 30.58 8.29
CA GLN A 374 -5.43 31.48 7.58
C GLN A 374 -6.53 30.73 6.80
N PHE A 375 -7.17 29.75 7.46
CA PHE A 375 -8.35 29.10 6.90
C PHE A 375 -9.57 30.04 6.92
N CYS A 376 -10.43 29.88 5.91
CA CYS A 376 -11.76 30.48 5.82
C CYS A 376 -12.69 29.54 5.03
N LEU A 377 -13.97 29.85 4.97
CA LEU A 377 -14.98 29.10 4.22
C LEU A 377 -15.24 29.75 2.84
N PRO A 378 -15.83 29.03 1.87
CA PRO A 378 -16.15 29.61 0.57
C PRO A 378 -16.95 30.92 0.67
N PRO A 379 -16.69 31.93 -0.18
CA PRO A 379 -17.36 33.24 -0.12
C PRO A 379 -18.90 33.18 -0.19
N GLU A 380 -19.45 32.15 -0.84
CA GLU A 380 -20.89 31.92 -0.95
C GLU A 380 -21.50 31.34 0.32
N THR A 381 -20.71 31.08 1.36
CA THR A 381 -21.17 30.53 2.63
C THR A 381 -22.20 31.43 3.28
N GLU A 382 -23.39 30.88 3.55
CA GLU A 382 -24.48 31.59 4.23
C GLU A 382 -24.75 31.02 5.63
N GLY A 383 -25.69 31.64 6.34
CA GLY A 383 -26.20 31.13 7.61
C GLY A 383 -25.31 31.44 8.81
N ASP A 384 -25.22 30.49 9.74
CA ASP A 384 -24.55 30.68 11.02
C ASP A 384 -23.02 30.62 10.94
N VAL A 385 -22.46 30.19 9.80
CA VAL A 385 -21.02 30.14 9.55
C VAL A 385 -20.55 31.21 8.54
N ALA A 386 -21.44 32.07 8.05
CA ALA A 386 -21.12 33.14 7.10
C ALA A 386 -20.05 34.12 7.62
N GLU A 387 -19.92 34.26 8.94
CA GLU A 387 -18.88 35.08 9.57
C GLU A 387 -17.45 34.58 9.32
N TYR A 388 -17.30 33.31 8.90
CA TYR A 388 -16.01 32.70 8.57
C TYR A 388 -15.76 32.59 7.05
N ALA A 389 -16.64 33.17 6.23
CA ALA A 389 -16.44 33.19 4.78
C ALA A 389 -15.18 33.98 4.40
N CYS A 390 -14.47 33.52 3.38
CA CYS A 390 -13.34 34.23 2.81
C CYS A 390 -13.80 35.60 2.27
N PRO A 391 -12.96 36.64 2.41
CA PRO A 391 -13.31 38.02 2.03
C PRO A 391 -13.48 38.25 0.53
#